data_AF-A0ABD5DGJ1-F1
#
_entry.id   AF-A0ABD5DGJ1-F1
#
_cell.length_a   1.000
_cell.length_b   1.000
_cell.length_c   1.000
_cell.angle_alpha   90.00
_cell.angle_beta   90.00
_cell.angle_gamma   90.00
#
_symmetry.space_group_name_H-M   'P 1'
#
loop_
_entity.id
_entity.type
_entity.pdbx_description
1 polymer ?
#
loop_
_entity_poly.entity_id
_entity_poly.type
_entity_poly.pdbx_seq_one_letter_code
_entity_poly.pdbx_strand_id
1 'polypeptide(L)'
;CKPVIVTDAGFKVPWLKQVRKLGWHYVARVRGNVKLKLAEQDKFISVNQLYRQAKKDPKSVGKIMLAQTQHYETQAVLVGKGYKLLKRDKNKTYKEPWLLVSSLADCHGYADKIA
;
A
#
# COMPACT_ATOMS: atom_id res chain seq x y z
N CYS A 1 6.30 -12.09 21.97
CA CYS A 1 5.19 -11.41 21.27
C CYS A 1 5.76 -10.63 20.09
N LYS A 2 5.10 -10.63 18.91
CA LYS A 2 5.52 -9.85 17.72
C LYS A 2 4.40 -8.86 17.36
N PRO A 3 4.45 -7.60 17.81
CA PRO A 3 3.38 -6.64 17.57
C PRO A 3 3.24 -6.31 16.08
N VAL A 4 2.03 -5.86 15.71
CA VAL A 4 1.71 -5.33 14.38
C VAL A 4 1.47 -3.83 14.51
N ILE A 5 2.30 -3.02 13.87
CA ILE A 5 2.12 -1.56 13.84
C ILE A 5 1.29 -1.16 12.64
N VAL A 6 0.15 -0.50 12.86
CA VAL A 6 -0.68 0.05 11.80
C VAL A 6 -0.39 1.54 11.65
N THR A 7 -0.02 1.99 10.45
CA THR A 7 0.28 3.40 10.20
C THR A 7 -0.45 3.96 9.00
N ASP A 8 -0.95 5.19 9.12
CA ASP A 8 -1.40 5.97 7.98
C ASP A 8 -0.21 6.44 7.10
N ALA A 9 -0.48 7.24 6.07
CA ALA A 9 0.53 7.73 5.15
C ALA A 9 1.54 8.66 5.86
N GLY A 10 2.80 8.54 5.47
CA GLY A 10 3.88 9.42 5.97
C GLY A 10 5.17 8.67 6.29
N PHE A 11 5.06 7.39 6.69
CA PHE A 11 6.22 6.54 6.91
C PHE A 11 6.73 5.95 5.60
N LYS A 12 8.06 6.03 5.41
CA LYS A 12 8.75 5.55 4.21
C LYS A 12 9.46 4.23 4.47
N VAL A 13 9.99 3.63 3.41
CA VAL A 13 10.75 2.37 3.45
C VAL A 13 11.78 2.26 4.59
N PRO A 14 12.58 3.29 4.93
CA PRO A 14 13.51 3.18 6.05
C PRO A 14 12.84 2.83 7.39
N TRP A 15 11.65 3.39 7.64
CA TRP A 15 10.87 3.08 8.83
C TRP A 15 10.34 1.65 8.81
N LEU A 16 9.83 1.18 7.67
CA LEU A 16 9.38 -0.22 7.50
C LEU A 16 10.52 -1.21 7.77
N LYS A 17 11.72 -0.91 7.26
CA LYS A 17 12.94 -1.71 7.53
C LYS A 17 13.29 -1.74 9.02
N GLN A 18 13.14 -0.63 9.75
CA GLN A 18 13.38 -0.58 11.19
C GLN A 18 12.37 -1.44 11.96
N VAL A 19 11.07 -1.35 11.65
CA VAL A 19 10.03 -2.19 12.28
C VAL A 19 10.35 -3.67 12.08
N ARG A 20 10.77 -4.05 10.86
CA ARG A 20 11.19 -5.44 10.59
C ARG A 20 12.45 -5.85 11.34
N LYS A 21 13.42 -4.94 11.48
CA LYS A 21 14.66 -5.20 12.24
C LYS A 21 14.37 -5.48 13.72
N LEU A 22 13.31 -4.89 14.28
CA LEU A 22 12.84 -5.17 15.64
C LEU A 22 12.08 -6.51 15.76
N GLY A 23 11.91 -7.25 14.66
CA GLY A 23 11.13 -8.50 14.63
C GLY A 23 9.62 -8.27 14.67
N TRP A 24 9.17 -7.05 14.41
CA TRP A 24 7.76 -6.65 14.43
C TRP A 24 7.15 -6.70 13.02
N HIS A 25 5.83 -6.62 12.96
CA HIS A 25 5.08 -6.52 11.72
C HIS A 25 4.50 -5.11 11.54
N TYR A 26 4.13 -4.79 10.30
CA TYR A 26 3.47 -3.54 9.96
C TYR A 26 2.33 -3.75 8.98
N VAL A 27 1.37 -2.84 9.01
CA VAL A 27 0.44 -2.52 7.94
C VAL A 27 0.50 -1.01 7.73
N ALA A 28 0.90 -0.56 6.55
CA ALA A 28 1.15 0.85 6.30
C ALA A 28 0.44 1.34 5.02
N ARG A 29 -0.18 2.51 5.07
CA ARG A 29 -0.72 3.16 3.87
C ARG A 29 0.40 3.82 3.08
N VAL A 30 0.53 3.45 1.81
CA VAL A 30 1.41 4.12 0.85
C VAL A 30 0.60 5.12 0.04
N ARG A 31 1.06 6.37 0.00
CA ARG A 31 0.41 7.47 -0.72
C ARG A 31 1.43 8.40 -1.36
N GLY A 32 1.00 9.16 -2.36
CA GLY A 32 1.78 10.22 -2.99
C GLY A 32 2.58 9.72 -4.18
N ASN A 33 3.74 10.34 -4.43
CA ASN A 33 4.56 10.08 -5.62
C ASN A 33 5.46 8.84 -5.47
N VAL A 34 5.10 7.91 -4.58
CA VAL A 34 5.81 6.65 -4.45
C VAL A 34 5.60 5.84 -5.73
N LYS A 35 6.68 5.22 -6.20
CA LYS A 35 6.65 4.26 -7.28
C LYS A 35 6.81 2.85 -6.72
N LEU A 36 6.15 1.91 -7.36
CA LEU A 36 6.23 0.49 -7.06
C LEU A 36 6.35 -0.29 -8.36
N LYS A 37 6.93 -1.48 -8.28
CA LYS A 37 6.99 -2.44 -9.37
C LYS A 37 6.19 -3.67 -8.95
N LEU A 38 5.26 -4.09 -9.80
CA LEU A 38 4.49 -5.32 -9.62
C LEU A 38 5.37 -6.52 -10.00
N ALA A 39 5.17 -7.68 -9.38
CA ALA A 39 5.98 -8.87 -9.69
C ALA A 39 5.97 -9.25 -11.18
N GLU A 40 4.83 -9.07 -11.86
CA GLU A 40 4.64 -9.40 -13.28
C GLU A 40 5.15 -8.34 -14.26
N GLN A 41 5.57 -7.16 -13.78
CA GLN A 41 5.96 -6.03 -14.63
C GLN A 41 7.40 -5.66 -14.39
N ASP A 42 8.14 -5.35 -15.46
CA ASP A 42 9.53 -4.91 -15.32
C ASP A 42 9.66 -3.43 -14.91
N LYS A 43 8.63 -2.62 -15.21
CA LYS A 43 8.64 -1.16 -15.03
C LYS A 43 8.05 -0.74 -13.69
N PHE A 44 8.63 0.31 -13.10
CA PHE A 44 8.05 1.01 -11.96
C PHE A 44 6.86 1.88 -12.39
N ILE A 45 5.72 1.67 -11.74
CA ILE A 45 4.50 2.46 -11.90
C ILE A 45 4.26 3.32 -10.67
N SER A 46 3.58 4.44 -10.85
CA SER A 46 3.12 5.26 -9.73
C SER A 46 1.93 4.62 -9.00
N VAL A 47 1.80 4.89 -7.71
CA VAL A 47 0.61 4.49 -6.92
C VAL A 47 -0.70 4.97 -7.59
N ASN A 48 -0.71 6.18 -8.15
CA ASN A 48 -1.86 6.73 -8.87
C ASN A 48 -2.22 5.92 -10.13
N GLN A 49 -1.23 5.35 -10.84
CA GLN A 49 -1.51 4.45 -11.96
C GLN A 49 -2.10 3.13 -11.47
N LEU A 50 -1.61 2.60 -10.35
CA LEU A 50 -2.16 1.38 -9.73
C LEU A 50 -3.62 1.59 -9.30
N TYR A 51 -3.98 2.77 -8.81
CA TYR A 51 -5.36 3.11 -8.43
C TYR A 51 -6.38 2.98 -9.55
N ARG A 52 -5.96 2.98 -10.83
CA ARG A 52 -6.87 2.69 -11.95
C ARG A 52 -7.42 1.28 -11.92
N GLN A 53 -6.74 0.36 -11.25
CA GLN A 53 -7.16 -1.03 -11.08
C GLN A 53 -8.00 -1.24 -9.80
N ALA A 54 -8.25 -0.18 -9.04
CA ALA A 54 -8.92 -0.27 -7.75
C ALA A 54 -10.42 -0.57 -7.91
N LYS A 55 -10.90 -1.49 -7.09
CA LYS A 55 -12.30 -1.94 -7.04
C LYS A 55 -12.90 -1.62 -5.67
N LYS A 56 -14.22 -1.79 -5.56
CA LYS A 56 -14.91 -1.57 -4.27
C LYS A 56 -14.38 -2.53 -3.21
N ASP A 57 -14.24 -3.80 -3.58
CA ASP A 57 -13.77 -4.85 -2.69
C ASP A 57 -12.23 -4.84 -2.60
N PRO A 58 -11.66 -5.13 -1.42
CA PRO A 58 -10.22 -5.27 -1.25
C PRO A 58 -9.62 -6.27 -2.24
N LYS A 59 -8.55 -5.87 -2.91
CA LYS A 59 -7.84 -6.72 -3.86
C LYS A 59 -6.41 -6.94 -3.39
N SER A 60 -6.03 -8.21 -3.18
CA SER A 60 -4.63 -8.56 -3.03
C SER A 60 -3.90 -8.26 -4.34
N VAL A 61 -2.89 -7.39 -4.26
CA VAL A 61 -1.96 -7.12 -5.37
C VAL A 61 -0.82 -8.12 -5.36
N GLY A 62 -0.55 -8.72 -4.19
CA GLY A 62 0.56 -9.63 -3.95
C GLY A 62 1.86 -8.90 -3.67
N LYS A 63 2.98 -9.60 -3.94
CA LYS A 63 4.32 -9.07 -3.70
C LYS A 63 4.62 -7.95 -4.67
N ILE A 64 5.06 -6.82 -4.13
CA ILE A 64 5.51 -5.66 -4.88
C ILE A 64 6.90 -5.25 -4.42
N MET A 65 7.63 -4.57 -5.31
CA MET A 65 8.85 -3.88 -4.96
C MET A 65 8.55 -2.39 -4.77
N LEU A 66 8.59 -1.94 -3.52
CA LEU A 66 8.26 -0.59 -3.10
C LEU A 66 9.49 0.33 -3.18
N ALA A 67 9.27 1.56 -3.65
CA ALA A 67 10.26 2.63 -3.81
C ALA A 67 11.39 2.28 -4.79
N GLN A 68 11.45 3.03 -5.88
CA GLN A 68 12.44 2.86 -6.96
C GLN A 68 13.90 2.95 -6.49
N THR A 69 14.19 3.65 -5.39
CA THR A 69 15.57 3.78 -4.89
C THR A 69 15.92 2.77 -3.82
N GLN A 70 14.97 2.37 -2.95
CA GLN A 70 15.25 1.45 -1.84
C GLN A 70 14.94 -0.02 -2.12
N HIS A 71 14.22 -0.31 -3.21
CA HIS A 71 13.87 -1.66 -3.68
C HIS A 71 13.42 -2.59 -2.56
N TYR A 72 12.29 -2.26 -1.94
CA TYR A 72 11.83 -2.97 -0.76
C TYR A 72 10.64 -3.88 -1.07
N GLU A 73 10.88 -5.20 -1.01
CA GLU A 73 9.84 -6.20 -1.24
C GLU A 73 8.84 -6.25 -0.07
N THR A 74 7.55 -6.15 -0.38
CA THR A 74 6.46 -6.18 0.60
C THR A 74 5.18 -6.68 -0.06
N GLN A 75 4.25 -7.24 0.72
CA GLN A 75 2.91 -7.55 0.21
C GLN A 75 2.10 -6.27 0.11
N ALA A 76 1.21 -6.19 -0.90
CA ALA A 76 0.33 -5.06 -1.11
C ALA A 76 -1.14 -5.47 -1.30
N VAL A 77 -2.02 -4.62 -0.78
CA VAL A 77 -3.47 -4.74 -0.92
C VAL A 77 -4.00 -3.38 -1.39
N LEU A 78 -4.84 -3.41 -2.42
CA LEU A 78 -5.51 -2.24 -2.97
C LEU A 78 -6.95 -2.20 -2.45
N VAL A 79 -7.32 -1.11 -1.78
CA VAL A 79 -8.58 -0.99 -1.05
C VAL A 79 -9.39 0.20 -1.56
N GLY A 80 -10.68 -0.05 -1.82
CA GLY A 80 -11.65 0.98 -2.18
C GLY A 80 -11.52 1.51 -3.60
N LYS A 81 -12.50 2.30 -4.02
CA LYS A 81 -12.58 2.89 -5.37
C LYS A 81 -12.88 4.39 -5.28
N GLY A 82 -12.26 5.15 -6.17
CA GLY A 82 -12.65 6.51 -6.50
C GLY A 82 -11.46 7.34 -6.97
N TYR A 83 -11.43 8.61 -6.61
CA TYR A 83 -10.53 9.60 -7.19
C TYR A 83 -10.02 10.59 -6.15
N LYS A 84 -8.83 11.14 -6.43
CA LYS A 84 -8.24 12.22 -5.66
C LYS A 84 -9.09 13.48 -5.82
N LEU A 85 -9.52 14.07 -4.71
CA LEU A 85 -10.22 15.34 -4.74
C LEU A 85 -9.28 16.49 -5.11
N LEU A 86 -9.79 17.44 -5.88
CA LEU A 86 -9.11 18.70 -6.20
C LEU A 86 -9.56 19.78 -5.20
N LYS A 87 -8.80 20.88 -5.09
CA LYS A 87 -9.15 22.01 -4.20
C LYS A 87 -10.56 22.59 -4.44
N ARG A 88 -11.09 22.42 -5.66
CA ARG A 88 -12.45 22.84 -6.04
C ARG A 88 -13.56 21.92 -5.52
N ASP A 89 -13.24 20.69 -5.14
CA ASP A 89 -14.21 19.67 -4.71
C ASP A 89 -14.51 19.76 -3.21
N LYS A 90 -14.79 20.95 -2.67
CA LYS A 90 -14.93 21.20 -1.22
C LYS A 90 -16.06 20.39 -0.56
N ASN A 91 -17.13 20.11 -1.30
CA ASN A 91 -18.34 19.45 -0.79
C ASN A 91 -18.42 17.96 -1.14
N LYS A 92 -17.36 17.39 -1.74
CA LYS A 92 -17.35 15.97 -2.11
C LYS A 92 -16.68 15.16 -1.01
N THR A 93 -17.27 14.02 -0.69
CA THR A 93 -16.66 13.03 0.20
C THR A 93 -15.37 12.49 -0.44
N TYR A 94 -14.33 12.34 0.37
CA TYR A 94 -13.06 11.78 -0.06
C TYR A 94 -13.23 10.32 -0.50
N LYS A 95 -12.81 9.98 -1.72
CA LYS A 95 -12.96 8.64 -2.30
C LYS A 95 -11.66 8.10 -2.92
N GLU A 96 -10.50 8.63 -2.56
CA GLU A 96 -9.24 8.12 -3.13
C GLU A 96 -9.00 6.68 -2.65
N PRO A 97 -8.67 5.72 -3.54
CA PRO A 97 -8.26 4.38 -3.15
C PRO A 97 -7.04 4.40 -2.24
N TRP A 98 -6.87 3.36 -1.43
CA TRP A 98 -5.72 3.19 -0.57
C TRP A 98 -4.87 2.02 -1.05
N LEU A 99 -3.56 2.23 -1.11
CA LEU A 99 -2.59 1.15 -1.22
C LEU A 99 -2.05 0.85 0.17
N LEU A 100 -2.36 -0.33 0.69
CA LEU A 100 -1.82 -0.83 1.96
C LEU A 100 -0.67 -1.78 1.66
N VAL A 101 0.43 -1.65 2.39
CA VAL A 101 1.55 -2.60 2.36
C VAL A 101 1.70 -3.28 3.71
N SER A 102 2.02 -4.56 3.70
CA SER A 102 2.18 -5.32 4.94
C SER A 102 3.32 -6.32 4.85
N SER A 103 3.86 -6.64 6.03
CA SER A 103 4.87 -7.66 6.25
C SER A 103 4.31 -8.94 6.90
N LEU A 104 2.98 -9.04 6.98
CA LEU A 104 2.30 -10.27 7.38
C LEU A 104 2.37 -11.31 6.27
N ALA A 105 2.31 -12.58 6.65
CA ALA A 105 2.26 -13.67 5.69
C ALA A 105 0.92 -13.68 4.94
N ASP A 106 0.98 -14.04 3.66
CA ASP A 106 -0.24 -14.22 2.88
C ASP A 106 -1.03 -15.42 3.42
N CYS A 107 -2.36 -15.27 3.47
CA CYS A 107 -3.25 -16.29 4.01
C CYS A 107 -4.64 -16.20 3.36
N HIS A 108 -5.49 -17.20 3.58
CA HIS A 108 -6.87 -17.14 3.07
C HIS A 108 -7.59 -15.89 3.60
N GLY A 109 -8.21 -15.13 2.70
CA GLY A 109 -8.84 -13.83 3.01
C GLY A 109 -7.85 -12.71 3.35
N TYR A 110 -6.60 -12.77 2.86
CA TYR A 110 -5.57 -11.78 3.19
C TYR A 110 -5.99 -10.34 2.90
N ALA A 111 -6.62 -10.09 1.74
CA ALA A 111 -7.04 -8.75 1.35
C ALA A 111 -8.04 -8.16 2.35
N ASP A 112 -9.01 -8.96 2.81
CA ASP A 112 -10.04 -8.54 3.77
C ASP A 112 -9.49 -8.34 5.18
N LYS A 113 -8.45 -9.09 5.56
CA LYS A 113 -7.77 -8.96 6.86
C LYS A 113 -6.89 -7.72 6.95
N ILE A 114 -6.36 -7.25 5.83
CA ILE A 114 -5.48 -6.07 5.77
C ILE A 114 -6.28 -4.78 5.56
N ALA A 115 -7.44 -4.87 4.89
CA ALA A 115 -8.26 -3.72 4.50
C ALA A 115 -9.08 -3.11 5.64
#